data_AF-W4Q1W3-F1
#
_entry.id   AF-W4Q1W3-F1
#
_cell.length_a   1.000
_cell.length_b   1.000
_cell.length_c   1.000
_cell.angle_alpha   90.00
_cell.angle_beta   90.00
_cell.angle_gamma   90.00
#
_symmetry.space_group_name_H-M   'P 1'
#
loop_
_entity.id
_entity.type
_entity.pdbx_description
1 polymer ?
#
loop_
_entity_poly.entity_id
_entity_poly.type
_entity_poly.pdbx_seq_one_letter_code
_entity_poly.pdbx_strand_id
1 'polypeptide(L)'
;MIEGKKLLGDQRRELIIDWLLRSDEPITGGELAKRSNVSRQVIVQDISILKAKKHPIIATAQGYMYVNQTPAPKVTKIIACKHAPAETKQELFILVDHGVTIQQVIVEHAIYGEITASLMLSTRLDVEAFCQKVEQTNSSLLSELTDGVHLHVIEADHPSKLEAAVQALTDSGFILQD
;
A
#
# COMPACT_ATOMS: atom_id res chain seq x y z
N MET A 1 10.66 -22.55 -33.45
CA MET A 1 9.52 -23.45 -33.69
C MET A 1 9.67 -24.65 -32.76
N ILE A 2 8.92 -24.70 -31.65
CA ILE A 2 8.82 -25.90 -30.80
C ILE A 2 7.32 -26.23 -30.73
N GLU A 3 6.77 -26.78 -31.80
CA GLU A 3 5.42 -27.34 -31.80
C GLU A 3 5.46 -28.79 -31.28
N GLY A 4 4.67 -29.07 -30.24
CA GLY A 4 4.23 -30.43 -29.91
C GLY A 4 4.95 -31.19 -28.79
N LYS A 5 6.03 -30.67 -28.18
CA LYS A 5 6.74 -31.42 -27.11
C LYS A 5 6.11 -31.21 -25.74
N LYS A 6 5.61 -32.28 -25.12
CA LYS A 6 5.11 -32.29 -23.74
C LYS A 6 6.24 -31.85 -22.78
N LEU A 7 5.98 -30.83 -21.95
CA LEU A 7 6.96 -30.36 -20.98
C LEU A 7 7.10 -31.36 -19.82
N LEU A 8 8.34 -31.62 -19.39
CA LEU A 8 8.64 -32.46 -18.21
C LEU A 8 8.18 -31.78 -16.92
N GLY A 9 7.89 -32.56 -15.88
CA GLY A 9 7.22 -32.08 -14.66
C GLY A 9 7.90 -30.90 -13.97
N ASP A 10 9.22 -30.97 -13.76
CA ASP A 10 9.95 -29.88 -13.10
C ASP A 10 10.05 -28.62 -13.97
N GLN A 11 10.44 -28.78 -15.24
CA GLN A 11 10.50 -27.67 -16.20
C GLN A 11 9.13 -26.98 -16.38
N ARG A 12 8.04 -27.76 -16.40
CA ARG A 12 6.68 -27.23 -16.51
C ARG A 12 6.32 -26.40 -15.28
N ARG A 13 6.67 -26.85 -14.07
CA ARG A 13 6.40 -26.11 -12.84
C ARG A 13 7.17 -24.80 -12.76
N GLU A 14 8.42 -24.78 -13.22
CA GLU A 14 9.22 -23.55 -13.33
C GLU A 14 8.56 -22.55 -14.29
N LEU A 15 8.12 -23.01 -15.46
CA LEU A 15 7.41 -22.18 -16.43
C LEU A 15 6.06 -21.68 -15.91
N ILE A 16 5.30 -22.52 -15.18
CA ILE A 16 4.06 -22.10 -14.52
C ILE A 16 4.33 -20.96 -13.52
N ILE A 17 5.39 -21.05 -12.72
CA ILE A 17 5.77 -19.96 -11.81
C ILE A 17 6.10 -18.69 -12.60
N ASP A 18 6.94 -18.78 -13.62
CA ASP A 18 7.34 -17.63 -14.44
C ASP A 18 6.13 -16.94 -15.11
N TRP A 19 5.20 -17.72 -15.66
CA TRP A 19 3.97 -17.16 -16.25
C TRP A 19 3.08 -16.49 -15.21
N LEU A 20 2.92 -17.09 -14.03
CA LEU A 20 2.10 -16.49 -12.97
C LEU A 20 2.75 -15.26 -12.34
N LEU A 21 4.10 -15.19 -12.30
CA LEU A 21 4.84 -14.03 -11.81
C LEU A 21 4.76 -12.82 -12.75
N ARG A 22 4.69 -13.07 -14.07
CA ARG A 22 4.64 -12.02 -15.10
C ARG A 22 3.21 -11.56 -15.43
N SER A 23 2.20 -12.10 -14.76
CA SER A 23 0.80 -11.85 -15.06
C SER A 23 0.16 -11.04 -13.95
N ASP A 24 -0.35 -9.86 -14.30
CA ASP A 24 -1.13 -9.03 -13.37
C ASP A 24 -2.58 -9.54 -13.21
N GLU A 25 -3.03 -10.42 -14.11
CA GLU A 25 -4.37 -11.03 -14.10
C GLU A 25 -4.32 -12.55 -13.79
N PRO A 26 -5.41 -13.13 -13.25
CA PRO A 26 -5.53 -14.58 -13.06
C PRO A 26 -5.39 -15.38 -14.36
N ILE A 27 -4.53 -16.40 -14.36
CA ILE A 27 -4.38 -17.32 -15.50
C ILE A 27 -5.20 -18.59 -15.27
N THR A 28 -6.15 -18.88 -16.16
CA THR A 28 -6.98 -20.10 -16.03
C THR A 28 -6.13 -21.37 -16.13
N GLY A 29 -6.58 -22.45 -15.46
CA GLY A 29 -5.95 -23.76 -15.62
C GLY A 29 -6.03 -24.32 -17.03
N GLY A 30 -7.02 -23.90 -17.83
CA GLY A 30 -7.12 -24.27 -19.23
C GLY A 30 -6.04 -23.61 -20.08
N GLU A 31 -5.72 -22.35 -19.80
CA GLU A 31 -4.65 -21.62 -20.47
C GLU A 31 -3.27 -22.21 -20.13
N LEU A 32 -2.99 -22.45 -18.85
CA LEU A 32 -1.74 -23.11 -18.43
C LEU A 32 -1.58 -24.50 -19.06
N ALA A 33 -2.67 -25.25 -19.18
CA ALA A 33 -2.71 -26.57 -19.81
C ALA A 33 -2.33 -26.51 -21.30
N LYS A 34 -2.89 -25.53 -22.03
CA LYS A 34 -2.54 -25.28 -23.44
C LYS A 34 -1.07 -24.90 -23.60
N ARG A 35 -0.58 -23.93 -22.81
CA ARG A 35 0.81 -23.45 -22.87
C ARG A 35 1.84 -24.55 -22.60
N SER A 36 1.48 -25.53 -21.76
CA SER A 36 2.37 -26.61 -21.37
C SER A 36 2.11 -27.95 -22.06
N ASN A 37 1.13 -27.99 -22.98
CA ASN A 37 0.71 -29.18 -23.71
C ASN A 37 0.38 -30.38 -22.80
N VAL A 38 -0.42 -30.13 -21.75
CA VAL A 38 -0.92 -31.15 -20.80
C VAL A 38 -2.41 -30.97 -20.54
N SER A 39 -3.03 -31.89 -19.81
CA SER A 39 -4.43 -31.72 -19.39
C SER A 39 -4.54 -30.75 -18.21
N ARG A 40 -5.73 -30.15 -18.04
CA ARG A 40 -6.04 -29.33 -16.86
C ARG A 40 -5.81 -30.07 -15.54
N GLN A 41 -6.04 -31.39 -15.51
CA GLN A 41 -5.80 -32.22 -14.32
C GLN A 41 -4.33 -32.24 -13.90
N VAL A 42 -3.41 -32.25 -14.87
CA VAL A 42 -1.96 -32.17 -14.60
C VAL A 42 -1.60 -30.81 -14.00
N ILE A 43 -2.19 -29.71 -14.50
CA ILE A 43 -2.00 -28.37 -13.92
C ILE A 43 -2.48 -28.32 -12.47
N VAL A 44 -3.66 -28.90 -12.17
CA VAL A 44 -4.18 -28.96 -10.79
C VAL A 44 -3.18 -29.66 -9.85
N GLN A 45 -2.58 -30.76 -10.30
CA GLN A 45 -1.55 -31.48 -9.54
C GLN A 45 -0.28 -30.65 -9.38
N ASP A 46 0.21 -30.01 -10.44
CA ASP A 46 1.40 -29.17 -10.39
C ASP A 46 1.24 -27.98 -9.45
N ILE A 47 0.10 -27.27 -9.51
CA ILE A 47 -0.21 -26.18 -8.58
C ILE A 47 -0.27 -26.68 -7.14
N SER A 48 -0.80 -27.89 -6.89
CA SER A 48 -0.83 -28.49 -5.55
C SER A 48 0.58 -28.77 -5.03
N ILE A 49 1.48 -29.26 -5.88
CA ILE A 49 2.89 -29.48 -5.54
C ILE A 49 3.59 -28.13 -5.28
N LEU A 50 3.36 -27.12 -6.11
CA LEU A 50 3.93 -25.78 -5.94
C LEU A 50 3.48 -25.12 -4.64
N LYS A 51 2.21 -25.23 -4.29
CA LYS A 51 1.67 -24.80 -2.99
C LYS A 51 2.33 -25.53 -1.82
N ALA A 52 2.51 -26.85 -1.92
CA ALA A 52 3.21 -27.64 -0.90
C ALA A 52 4.68 -27.22 -0.72
N LYS A 53 5.32 -26.72 -1.80
CA LYS A 53 6.64 -26.08 -1.79
C LYS A 53 6.65 -24.62 -1.30
N LYS A 54 5.53 -24.13 -0.74
CA LYS A 54 5.35 -22.77 -0.22
C LYS A 54 5.42 -21.64 -1.26
N HIS A 55 5.18 -21.93 -2.54
CA HIS A 55 4.92 -20.84 -3.49
C HIS A 55 3.57 -20.18 -3.18
N PRO A 56 3.48 -18.84 -3.09
CA PRO A 56 2.26 -18.10 -2.74
C PRO A 56 1.27 -18.03 -3.91
N ILE A 57 0.80 -19.18 -4.36
CA ILE A 57 -0.17 -19.28 -5.46
C ILE A 57 -1.57 -19.39 -4.88
N ILE A 58 -2.50 -18.55 -5.34
CA ILE A 58 -3.93 -18.66 -5.01
C ILE A 58 -4.72 -19.19 -6.21
N ALA A 59 -5.82 -19.89 -5.92
CA ALA A 59 -6.80 -20.31 -6.91
C ALA A 59 -8.07 -19.51 -6.67
N THR A 60 -8.51 -18.75 -7.68
CA THR A 60 -9.73 -17.95 -7.67
C THR A 60 -10.73 -18.54 -8.68
N ALA A 61 -11.96 -18.02 -8.70
CA ALA A 61 -12.94 -18.40 -9.73
C ALA A 61 -12.48 -18.06 -11.16
N GLN A 62 -11.57 -17.08 -11.31
CA GLN A 62 -11.08 -16.58 -12.58
C GLN A 62 -9.77 -17.26 -13.03
N GLY A 63 -9.01 -17.89 -12.11
CA GLY A 63 -7.76 -18.56 -12.46
C GLY A 63 -6.79 -18.72 -11.29
N TYR A 64 -5.54 -19.00 -11.62
CA TYR A 64 -4.43 -19.03 -10.67
C TYR A 64 -3.68 -17.71 -10.70
N MET A 65 -3.22 -17.24 -9.54
CA MET A 65 -2.37 -16.05 -9.42
C MET A 65 -1.19 -16.33 -8.51
N TYR A 66 -0.03 -15.78 -8.83
CA TYR A 66 1.10 -15.72 -7.91
C TYR A 66 1.01 -14.43 -7.12
N VAL A 67 0.76 -14.52 -5.82
CA VAL A 67 0.66 -13.36 -4.95
C VAL A 67 2.07 -13.06 -4.46
N ASN A 68 2.68 -11.99 -4.97
CA ASN A 68 3.91 -11.48 -4.37
C ASN A 68 3.59 -11.07 -2.93
N GLN A 69 4.32 -11.66 -1.97
CA GLN A 69 4.25 -11.28 -0.56
C GLN A 69 4.95 -9.95 -0.30
N THR A 70 5.60 -9.37 -1.30
CA THR A 70 6.10 -8.00 -1.26
C THR A 70 4.92 -7.08 -1.52
N PRO A 71 4.56 -6.17 -0.58
CA PRO A 71 3.61 -5.12 -0.87
C PRO A 71 4.05 -4.42 -2.16
N ALA A 72 3.10 -4.10 -3.04
CA ALA A 72 3.40 -3.21 -4.16
C ALA A 72 4.12 -1.97 -3.63
N PRO A 73 5.11 -1.41 -4.37
CA PRO A 73 5.81 -0.21 -3.92
C PRO A 73 4.77 0.86 -3.61
N LYS A 74 4.75 1.32 -2.35
CA LYS A 74 3.89 2.42 -1.94
C LYS A 74 4.36 3.68 -2.63
N VAL A 75 3.41 4.52 -3.01
CA VAL A 75 3.67 5.87 -3.51
C VAL A 75 3.67 6.84 -2.34
N THR A 76 4.61 7.77 -2.35
CA THR A 76 4.80 8.75 -1.27
C THR A 76 4.63 10.16 -1.81
N LYS A 77 4.03 11.05 -1.02
CA LYS A 77 3.86 12.46 -1.33
C LYS A 77 4.09 13.30 -0.08
N ILE A 78 4.70 14.48 -0.25
CA ILE A 78 4.80 15.49 0.80
C ILE A 78 3.71 16.53 0.56
N ILE A 79 2.99 16.90 1.62
CA ILE A 79 1.94 17.92 1.57
C ILE A 79 2.21 18.99 2.62
N ALA A 80 1.92 20.25 2.30
CA ALA A 80 1.99 21.37 3.22
C ALA A 80 0.60 21.67 3.76
N CYS A 81 0.47 21.67 5.09
CA CYS A 81 -0.78 21.86 5.79
C CYS A 81 -0.70 23.07 6.73
N LYS A 82 -1.85 23.69 6.99
CA LYS A 82 -2.02 24.70 8.02
C LYS A 82 -3.41 24.61 8.65
N HIS A 83 -3.46 24.43 9.96
CA HIS A 83 -4.71 24.44 10.72
C HIS A 83 -4.42 24.70 12.22
N ALA A 84 -5.47 24.94 13.00
CA ALA A 84 -5.37 25.07 14.46
C ALA A 84 -5.22 23.69 15.15
N PRO A 85 -4.67 23.62 16.37
CA PRO A 85 -4.50 22.35 17.09
C PRO A 85 -5.80 21.55 17.31
N ALA A 86 -6.94 22.24 17.45
CA ALA A 86 -8.24 21.60 17.61
C ALA A 86 -8.70 20.82 16.35
N GLU A 87 -8.12 21.13 15.18
CA GLU A 87 -8.50 20.57 13.89
C GLU A 87 -7.64 19.34 13.51
N THR A 88 -6.55 19.08 14.24
CA THR A 88 -5.61 17.96 13.98
C THR A 88 -6.33 16.62 13.84
N LYS A 89 -7.30 16.33 14.72
CA LYS A 89 -8.03 15.06 14.65
C LYS A 89 -8.80 14.91 13.34
N GLN A 90 -9.42 16.00 12.87
CA GLN A 90 -10.19 16.00 11.63
C GLN A 90 -9.27 15.81 10.42
N GLU A 91 -8.15 16.52 10.37
CA GLU A 91 -7.15 16.39 9.32
C GLU A 91 -6.63 14.95 9.21
N LEU A 92 -6.16 14.38 10.33
CA LEU A 92 -5.63 13.01 10.36
C LEU A 92 -6.69 11.97 9.98
N PHE A 93 -7.96 12.19 10.37
CA PHE A 93 -9.08 11.35 9.95
C PHE A 93 -9.31 11.38 8.44
N ILE A 94 -9.29 12.57 7.81
CA ILE A 94 -9.44 12.68 6.36
C ILE A 94 -8.39 11.82 5.65
N LEU A 95 -7.13 11.88 6.08
CA LEU A 95 -6.05 11.08 5.48
C LEU A 95 -6.31 9.57 5.63
N VAL A 96 -6.51 9.07 6.85
CA VAL A 96 -6.68 7.62 7.07
C VAL A 96 -7.98 7.06 6.46
N ASP A 97 -9.03 7.87 6.35
CA ASP A 97 -10.30 7.47 5.71
C ASP A 97 -10.16 7.25 4.21
N HIS A 98 -9.23 7.96 3.56
CA HIS A 98 -8.89 7.75 2.16
C HIS A 98 -7.88 6.60 1.96
N GLY A 99 -7.58 5.85 3.03
CA GLY A 99 -6.62 4.74 3.00
C GLY A 99 -5.18 5.21 2.83
N VAL A 100 -4.87 6.41 3.31
CA VAL A 100 -3.52 7.00 3.31
C VAL A 100 -2.88 6.81 4.68
N THR A 101 -1.62 6.40 4.69
CA THR A 101 -0.80 6.34 5.90
C THR A 101 -0.04 7.65 6.07
N ILE A 102 -0.15 8.27 7.24
CA ILE A 102 0.71 9.40 7.65
C ILE A 102 2.01 8.82 8.22
N GLN A 103 3.12 8.90 7.49
CA GLN A 103 4.41 8.39 7.97
C GLN A 103 5.00 9.29 9.07
N GLN A 104 5.04 10.60 8.80
CA GLN A 104 5.68 11.58 9.68
C GLN A 104 5.14 12.99 9.47
N VAL A 105 5.39 13.84 10.47
CA VAL A 105 5.17 15.28 10.44
C VAL A 105 6.51 16.00 10.54
N ILE A 106 6.61 17.13 9.85
CA ILE A 106 7.81 17.95 9.76
C ILE A 106 7.44 19.41 10.02
N VAL A 107 8.21 20.10 10.85
CA VAL A 107 8.09 21.54 11.10
C VAL A 107 9.46 22.23 11.06
N GLU A 108 9.47 23.52 10.74
CA GLU A 108 10.69 24.34 10.75
C GLU A 108 10.77 25.15 12.05
N HIS A 109 11.81 24.91 12.85
CA HIS A 109 12.06 25.62 14.10
C HIS A 109 13.24 26.58 13.96
N ALA A 110 13.08 27.83 14.37
CA ALA A 110 14.08 28.90 14.17
C ALA A 110 15.49 28.60 14.73
N ILE A 111 15.59 27.74 15.76
CA ILE A 111 16.87 27.36 16.38
C ILE A 111 17.40 26.01 15.86
N TYR A 112 16.51 25.05 15.64
CA TYR A 112 16.90 23.65 15.40
C TYR A 112 16.81 23.25 13.92
N GLY A 113 16.27 24.13 13.07
CA GLY A 113 15.95 23.82 11.68
C GLY A 113 14.76 22.85 11.63
N GLU A 114 14.86 21.86 10.75
CA GLU A 114 13.81 20.87 10.54
C GLU A 114 13.68 19.93 11.75
N ILE A 115 12.47 19.83 12.31
CA ILE A 115 12.10 18.85 13.34
C ILE A 115 11.10 17.87 12.72
N THR A 116 11.46 16.59 12.73
CA THR A 116 10.66 15.50 12.16
C THR A 116 10.26 14.51 13.23
N ALA A 117 8.97 14.14 13.26
CA ALA A 117 8.45 13.11 14.15
C ALA A 117 7.70 12.04 13.35
N SER A 118 8.05 10.77 13.61
CA SER A 118 7.35 9.63 13.04
C SER A 118 5.99 9.43 13.72
N LEU A 119 4.95 9.27 12.91
CA LEU A 119 3.56 9.09 13.35
C LEU A 119 3.04 7.69 13.01
N MET A 120 3.28 7.21 11.78
CA MET A 120 2.84 5.90 11.28
C MET A 120 1.35 5.58 11.52
N LEU A 121 0.48 6.56 11.25
CA LEU A 121 -0.96 6.43 11.46
C LEU A 121 -1.63 5.96 10.16
N SER A 122 -2.36 4.84 10.20
CA SER A 122 -3.03 4.29 9.01
C SER A 122 -4.52 4.07 9.20
N THR A 123 -5.02 4.19 10.44
CA THR A 123 -6.41 3.94 10.79
C THR A 123 -6.94 4.99 11.75
N ARG A 124 -8.27 5.12 11.84
CA ARG A 124 -8.90 5.97 12.86
C ARG A 124 -8.50 5.59 14.28
N LEU A 125 -8.30 4.29 14.54
CA LEU A 125 -7.87 3.81 15.86
C LEU A 125 -6.47 4.35 16.22
N ASP A 126 -5.55 4.37 15.25
CA ASP A 126 -4.21 4.94 15.45
C ASP A 126 -4.31 6.44 15.77
N VAL A 127 -5.13 7.16 15.02
CA VAL A 127 -5.36 8.60 15.21
C VAL A 127 -5.97 8.88 16.59
N GLU A 128 -6.96 8.10 17.01
CA GLU A 128 -7.57 8.24 18.34
C GLU A 128 -6.56 7.97 19.46
N ALA A 129 -5.77 6.91 19.34
CA ALA A 129 -4.71 6.60 20.30
C ALA A 129 -3.65 7.71 20.36
N PHE A 130 -3.29 8.29 19.21
CA PHE A 130 -2.39 9.45 19.12
C PHE A 130 -2.97 10.67 19.85
N CYS A 131 -4.19 11.10 19.50
CA CYS A 131 -4.84 12.24 20.14
C CYS A 131 -4.99 12.05 21.65
N GLN A 132 -5.40 10.85 22.09
CA GLN A 132 -5.51 10.54 23.51
C GLN A 132 -4.16 10.65 24.24
N LYS A 133 -3.07 10.19 23.60
CA LYS A 133 -1.73 10.30 24.18
C LYS A 133 -1.30 11.75 24.32
N VAL A 134 -1.55 12.58 23.31
CA VAL A 134 -1.26 14.03 23.34
C VAL A 134 -1.99 14.70 24.51
N GLU A 135 -3.28 14.41 24.69
CA GLU A 135 -4.08 14.92 25.81
C GLU A 135 -3.54 14.46 27.17
N GLN A 136 -3.21 13.16 27.30
CA GLN A 136 -2.71 12.59 28.57
C GLN A 136 -1.35 13.17 28.98
N THR A 137 -0.47 13.44 28.03
CA THR A 137 0.87 13.97 28.31
C THR A 137 0.88 15.50 28.41
N ASN A 138 -0.25 16.18 28.20
CA ASN A 138 -0.33 17.64 28.05
C ASN A 138 0.77 18.18 27.13
N SER A 139 1.09 17.43 26.07
CA SER A 139 2.16 17.79 25.15
C SER A 139 1.62 18.70 24.05
N SER A 140 2.34 19.77 23.74
CA SER A 140 2.07 20.56 22.55
C SER A 140 2.37 19.75 21.28
N LEU A 141 1.56 19.98 20.25
CA LEU A 141 1.84 19.47 18.92
C LEU A 141 3.02 20.22 18.30
N LEU A 142 3.77 19.56 17.41
CA LEU A 142 4.88 20.20 16.71
C LEU A 142 4.41 21.39 15.84
N SER A 143 3.22 21.32 15.27
CA SER A 143 2.62 22.39 14.46
C SER A 143 2.37 23.68 15.25
N GLU A 144 2.32 23.62 16.59
CA GLU A 144 2.22 24.82 17.44
C GLU A 144 3.51 25.64 17.42
N LEU A 145 4.65 25.06 17.05
CA LEU A 145 5.93 25.77 16.94
C LEU A 145 5.97 26.71 15.72
N THR A 146 5.02 26.57 14.80
CA THR A 146 5.02 27.17 13.46
C THR A 146 3.64 27.76 13.10
N ASP A 147 2.87 28.20 14.10
CA ASP A 147 1.52 28.79 13.91
C ASP A 147 0.58 27.90 13.05
N GLY A 148 0.68 26.59 13.26
CA GLY A 148 -0.11 25.57 12.57
C GLY A 148 0.48 25.09 11.25
N VAL A 149 1.56 25.70 10.73
CA VAL A 149 2.18 25.31 9.46
C VAL A 149 3.06 24.08 9.62
N HIS A 150 2.82 23.02 8.87
CA HIS A 150 3.62 21.80 8.94
C HIS A 150 3.55 21.01 7.64
N LEU A 151 4.46 20.05 7.47
CA LEU A 151 4.43 19.11 6.36
C LEU A 151 4.08 17.72 6.85
N HIS A 152 3.31 16.99 6.04
CA HIS A 152 3.14 15.56 6.19
C HIS A 152 3.79 14.80 5.06
N VAL A 153 4.50 13.72 5.41
CA VAL A 153 4.88 12.69 4.45
C VAL A 153 3.84 11.59 4.51
N ILE A 154 3.09 11.46 3.43
CA ILE A 154 1.97 10.53 3.32
C ILE A 154 2.26 9.46 2.27
N GLU A 155 1.73 8.25 2.47
CA GLU A 155 1.89 7.15 1.53
C GLU A 155 0.59 6.37 1.30
N ALA A 156 0.49 5.75 0.13
CA ALA A 156 -0.60 4.86 -0.23
C ALA A 156 -0.14 3.75 -1.17
N ASP A 157 -0.97 2.71 -1.32
CA ASP A 157 -0.79 1.64 -2.30
C ASP A 157 -1.14 2.08 -3.74
N HIS A 158 -1.81 3.22 -3.92
CA HIS A 158 -2.22 3.74 -5.22
C HIS A 158 -2.24 5.28 -5.26
N PRO A 159 -1.72 5.94 -6.33
CA PRO A 159 -1.69 7.40 -6.45
C PRO A 159 -3.05 8.09 -6.28
N SER A 160 -4.12 7.48 -6.81
CA SER A 160 -5.47 8.04 -6.73
C SER A 160 -5.96 8.25 -5.30
N LYS A 161 -5.48 7.46 -4.32
CA LYS A 161 -5.82 7.67 -2.90
C LYS A 161 -5.17 8.94 -2.36
N LEU A 162 -3.90 9.19 -2.72
CA LEU A 162 -3.21 10.43 -2.36
C LEU A 162 -3.88 11.64 -3.00
N GLU A 163 -4.29 11.54 -4.27
CA GLU A 163 -5.02 12.60 -4.96
C GLU A 163 -6.36 12.91 -4.29
N ALA A 164 -7.16 11.87 -3.99
CA ALA A 164 -8.45 12.04 -3.31
C ALA A 164 -8.29 12.63 -1.91
N ALA A 165 -7.30 12.17 -1.14
CA ALA A 165 -7.02 12.69 0.19
C ALA A 165 -6.58 14.16 0.16
N VAL A 166 -5.70 14.53 -0.77
CA VAL A 166 -5.26 15.92 -0.92
C VAL A 166 -6.42 16.82 -1.36
N GLN A 167 -7.29 16.35 -2.25
CA GLN A 167 -8.49 17.10 -2.63
C GLN A 167 -9.41 17.32 -1.42
N ALA A 168 -9.68 16.28 -0.63
CA ALA A 168 -10.52 16.39 0.56
C ALA A 168 -9.93 17.34 1.63
N LEU A 169 -8.61 17.33 1.82
CA LEU A 169 -7.92 18.30 2.68
C LEU A 169 -8.01 19.73 2.12
N THR A 170 -7.92 19.89 0.80
CA THR A 170 -8.06 21.20 0.13
C THR A 170 -9.46 21.75 0.33
N ASP A 171 -10.49 20.92 0.11
CA ASP A 171 -11.89 21.29 0.29
C ASP A 171 -12.22 21.62 1.76
N SER A 172 -11.49 21.02 2.70
CA SER A 172 -11.59 21.30 4.14
C SER A 172 -10.75 22.49 4.59
N GLY A 173 -9.97 23.11 3.69
CA GLY A 173 -9.14 24.28 3.99
C GLY A 173 -7.84 23.98 4.75
N PHE A 174 -7.39 22.72 4.79
CA PHE A 174 -6.18 22.32 5.53
C PHE A 174 -4.91 22.40 4.70
N ILE A 175 -4.99 22.37 3.37
CA ILE A 175 -3.82 22.53 2.50
C ILE A 175 -3.42 24.00 2.44
N LEU A 176 -2.14 24.27 2.68
CA LEU A 176 -1.55 25.59 2.46
C LEU A 176 -1.47 25.84 0.95
N GLN A 177 -2.24 26.81 0.46
CA GLN A 177 -2.19 27.27 -0.93
C GLN A 177 -1.18 28.42 -1.05
N ASP A 178 -0.47 28.48 -2.18
CA ASP A 178 0.49 29.54 -2.52
C ASP A 178 -0.19 30.92 -2.68
#